data_AF-A0A2A2B2N7-F1
#
_entry.id   AF-A0A2A2B2N7-F1
#
_cell.length_a   1.000
_cell.length_b   1.000
_cell.length_c   1.000
_cell.angle_alpha   90.00
_cell.angle_beta   90.00
_cell.angle_gamma   90.00
#
_symmetry.space_group_name_H-M   'P 1'
#
loop_
_entity.id
_entity.type
_entity.pdbx_description
1 polymer ?
#
loop_
_entity_poly.entity_id
_entity_poly.type
_entity_poly.pdbx_seq_one_letter_code
_entity_poly.pdbx_strand_id
1 'polypeptide(L)'
;MQQYNESLIRWKQHSPSKDAGINNIQMPGQPTLMVWQTRDHEPTDYELSLAKNLVMAFSSGAETVEAVVIALNEQGMLHGDGSAFTTESFEREMARLGY
;
A
#
# COMPACT_ATOMS: atom_id res chain seq x y z
N MET A 1 -49.55 -25.46 -13.79
CA MET A 1 -48.36 -24.88 -13.15
C MET A 1 -47.29 -24.74 -14.23
N GLN A 2 -46.82 -23.53 -14.48
CA GLN A 2 -45.82 -23.27 -15.53
C GLN A 2 -44.47 -23.87 -15.10
N GLN A 3 -43.81 -24.59 -16.02
CA GLN A 3 -42.69 -25.49 -15.76
C GLN A 3 -41.34 -24.89 -16.19
N TYR A 4 -41.12 -23.59 -15.99
CA TYR A 4 -39.82 -22.96 -16.26
C TYR A 4 -39.63 -21.65 -15.47
N ASN A 5 -38.37 -21.31 -15.21
CA ASN A 5 -37.96 -20.13 -14.47
C ASN A 5 -37.79 -18.92 -15.41
N GLU A 6 -38.66 -17.92 -15.28
CA GLU A 6 -38.66 -16.69 -16.09
C GLU A 6 -37.50 -15.73 -15.73
N SER A 7 -36.88 -15.90 -14.57
CA SER A 7 -35.79 -15.06 -14.07
C SER A 7 -34.40 -15.54 -14.52
N LEU A 8 -34.32 -16.52 -15.42
CA LEU A 8 -33.05 -17.01 -15.97
C LEU A 8 -32.39 -15.90 -16.80
N ILE A 9 -31.45 -15.21 -16.17
CA ILE A 9 -30.83 -14.07 -16.78
C ILE A 9 -29.89 -14.50 -17.92
N ARG A 10 -30.13 -13.94 -19.12
CA ARG A 10 -29.57 -14.38 -20.42
C ARG A 10 -28.06 -14.27 -20.57
N TRP A 11 -27.33 -13.66 -19.64
CA TRP A 11 -25.88 -13.45 -19.77
C TRP A 11 -25.04 -14.73 -19.72
N LYS A 12 -25.63 -15.89 -19.43
CA LYS A 12 -24.93 -17.19 -19.46
C LYS A 12 -24.61 -17.68 -20.89
N GLN A 13 -25.09 -17.01 -21.94
CA GLN A 13 -24.81 -17.32 -23.34
C GLN A 13 -23.86 -16.32 -24.02
N HIS A 14 -22.85 -15.81 -23.32
CA HIS A 14 -21.82 -15.01 -23.98
C HIS A 14 -20.91 -15.93 -24.83
N SER A 15 -21.33 -16.22 -26.07
CA SER A 15 -20.40 -16.80 -27.06
C SER A 15 -19.37 -15.72 -27.41
N PRO A 16 -18.07 -15.96 -27.23
CA PRO A 16 -17.05 -15.05 -27.72
C PRO A 16 -17.26 -14.83 -29.23
N SER A 17 -17.16 -13.59 -29.72
CA SER A 17 -17.26 -13.33 -31.15
C SER A 17 -16.17 -14.13 -31.89
N LYS A 18 -16.54 -14.81 -32.97
CA LYS A 18 -15.60 -15.54 -33.84
C LYS A 18 -14.81 -14.61 -34.78
N ASP A 19 -15.15 -13.33 -34.80
CA ASP A 19 -14.38 -12.33 -35.52
C ASP A 19 -13.06 -12.11 -34.77
N ALA A 20 -11.98 -12.63 -35.35
CA ALA A 20 -10.63 -12.30 -34.94
C ALA A 20 -10.48 -10.77 -35.00
N GLY A 21 -9.95 -10.22 -33.91
CA GLY A 21 -9.93 -8.80 -33.58
C GLY A 21 -9.87 -7.86 -34.78
N ILE A 22 -10.90 -7.01 -34.88
CA ILE A 22 -10.71 -5.65 -35.41
C ILE A 22 -9.43 -5.15 -34.76
N ASN A 23 -8.42 -4.71 -35.52
CA ASN A 23 -7.11 -4.22 -35.06
C ASN A 23 -7.24 -2.97 -34.18
N ASN A 24 -8.02 -3.06 -33.11
CA ASN A 24 -8.48 -2.02 -32.26
C ASN A 24 -8.49 -2.60 -30.86
N ILE A 25 -7.40 -2.34 -30.13
CA ILE A 25 -7.32 -2.63 -28.71
C ILE A 25 -8.36 -1.72 -28.05
N GLN A 26 -9.50 -2.28 -27.69
CA GLN A 26 -10.48 -1.55 -26.88
C GLN A 26 -9.82 -1.33 -25.52
N MET A 27 -9.42 -0.09 -25.23
CA MET A 27 -8.99 0.31 -23.89
C MET A 27 -10.24 0.67 -23.09
N PRO A 28 -10.71 -0.18 -22.15
CA PRO A 28 -11.93 0.06 -21.40
C PRO A 28 -11.72 1.20 -20.40
N GLY A 29 -11.86 2.44 -20.86
CA GLY A 29 -11.72 3.65 -20.05
C GLY A 29 -10.30 3.89 -19.51
N GLN A 30 -9.99 5.14 -19.22
CA GLN A 30 -8.84 5.48 -18.38
C GLN A 30 -9.37 5.62 -16.95
N PRO A 31 -9.14 4.64 -16.06
CA PRO A 31 -9.53 4.82 -14.66
C PRO A 31 -8.73 5.98 -14.08
N THR A 32 -9.41 6.97 -13.49
CA THR A 32 -8.74 8.01 -12.72
C THR A 32 -8.14 7.36 -11.49
N LEU A 33 -6.82 7.18 -11.48
CA LEU A 33 -6.10 6.74 -10.29
C LEU A 33 -6.13 7.90 -9.29
N MET A 34 -6.97 7.79 -8.27
CA MET A 34 -6.97 8.73 -7.15
C MET A 34 -5.60 8.60 -6.45
N VAL A 35 -4.83 9.68 -6.45
CA VAL A 35 -3.53 9.73 -5.78
C VAL A 35 -3.81 9.86 -4.28
N TRP A 36 -3.78 8.73 -3.58
CA TRP A 36 -4.05 8.68 -2.14
C TRP A 36 -2.87 9.16 -1.28
N GLN A 37 -1.68 9.28 -1.87
CA GLN A 37 -0.50 9.86 -1.21
C GLN A 37 0.06 10.98 -2.06
N THR A 38 -0.24 12.22 -1.68
CA THR A 38 0.43 13.41 -2.19
C THR A 38 1.59 13.73 -1.27
N ARG A 39 2.82 13.41 -1.68
CA ARG A 39 4.02 13.94 -1.02
C ARG A 39 4.24 15.38 -1.49
N ASP A 40 4.52 16.28 -0.57
CA ASP A 40 4.86 17.68 -0.87
C ASP A 40 6.36 17.86 -1.24
N HIS A 41 7.21 16.90 -0.87
CA HIS A 41 8.64 16.90 -1.14
C HIS A 41 9.22 15.49 -1.40
N GLU A 42 10.41 15.45 -2.01
CA GLU A 42 11.20 14.22 -2.15
C GLU A 42 11.64 13.69 -0.78
N PRO A 43 11.72 12.36 -0.58
CA PRO A 43 12.18 11.80 0.67
C PRO A 43 13.55 12.31 1.07
N THR A 44 13.68 12.75 2.31
CA THR A 44 14.97 13.13 2.87
C THR A 44 15.83 11.89 3.14
N ASP A 45 17.15 12.05 3.26
CA ASP A 45 18.06 10.96 3.62
C ASP A 45 17.66 10.28 4.95
N TYR A 46 17.14 11.07 5.89
CA TYR A 46 16.60 10.57 7.15
C TYR A 46 15.38 9.67 6.92
N GLU A 47 14.42 10.09 6.10
CA GLU A 47 13.22 9.28 5.80
C GLU A 47 13.57 7.99 5.07
N LEU A 48 14.53 8.04 4.14
CA LEU A 48 15.04 6.86 3.44
C LEU A 48 15.72 5.89 4.41
N SER A 49 16.54 6.41 5.33
CA SER A 49 17.16 5.61 6.39
C SER A 49 16.12 4.99 7.30
N LEU A 50 15.13 5.77 7.75
CA LEU A 50 14.04 5.29 8.60
C LEU A 50 13.26 4.16 7.91
N ALA A 51 12.89 4.33 6.64
CA ALA A 51 12.22 3.29 5.87
C ALA A 51 13.05 2.01 5.77
N LYS A 52 14.36 2.11 5.49
CA LYS A 52 15.25 0.95 5.43
C LYS A 52 15.32 0.20 6.77
N ASN A 53 15.47 0.93 7.87
CA ASN A 53 15.54 0.35 9.21
C ASN A 53 14.20 -0.30 9.63
N LEU A 54 13.08 0.32 9.29
CA LEU A 54 11.76 -0.29 9.48
C LEU A 54 11.59 -1.59 8.68
N VAL A 55 12.00 -1.61 7.40
CA VAL A 55 11.97 -2.84 6.59
C VAL A 55 12.78 -3.95 7.25
N MET A 56 13.96 -3.65 7.79
CA MET A 56 14.77 -4.63 8.52
C MET A 56 14.09 -5.09 9.81
N ALA A 57 13.54 -4.19 10.62
CA ALA A 57 12.85 -4.50 11.88
C ALA A 57 11.65 -5.44 11.66
N PHE A 58 10.80 -5.13 10.68
CA PHE A 58 9.67 -5.99 10.33
C PHE A 58 10.12 -7.32 9.73
N SER A 59 11.18 -7.32 8.91
CA SER A 59 11.74 -8.56 8.35
C SER A 59 12.33 -9.48 9.43
N SER A 60 12.80 -8.93 10.55
CA SER A 60 13.24 -9.70 11.72
C SER A 60 12.11 -10.18 12.63
N GLY A 61 10.85 -9.86 12.31
CA GLY A 61 9.68 -10.32 13.06
C GLY A 61 9.20 -9.37 14.16
N ALA A 62 9.52 -8.07 14.09
CA ALA A 62 8.92 -7.09 14.99
C ALA A 62 7.41 -6.94 14.68
N GLU A 63 6.55 -7.28 15.63
CA GLU A 63 5.08 -7.20 15.46
C GLU A 63 4.42 -6.10 16.31
N THR A 64 5.15 -5.55 17.29
CA THR A 64 4.67 -4.49 18.18
C THR A 64 5.51 -3.23 18.05
N VAL A 65 4.96 -2.09 18.47
CA VAL A 65 5.68 -0.80 18.41
C VAL A 65 6.93 -0.85 19.29
N GLU A 66 6.87 -1.49 20.46
CA GLU A 66 8.02 -1.66 21.34
C GLU A 66 9.10 -2.50 20.68
N ALA A 67 8.74 -3.58 20.00
CA ALA A 67 9.68 -4.42 19.26
C ALA A 67 10.36 -3.64 18.11
N VAL A 68 9.60 -2.79 17.41
CA VAL A 68 10.13 -1.91 16.38
C VAL A 68 11.12 -0.90 16.98
N VAL A 69 10.77 -0.25 18.08
CA VAL A 69 11.63 0.74 18.76
C VAL A 69 12.93 0.08 19.26
N ILE A 70 12.85 -1.12 19.83
CA ILE A 70 14.02 -1.89 20.23
C ILE A 70 14.91 -2.17 19.01
N ALA A 71 14.34 -2.70 17.93
CA ALA A 71 15.07 -3.02 16.71
C ALA A 71 15.73 -1.77 16.08
N LEU A 72 15.03 -0.63 16.05
CA LEU A 72 15.58 0.63 15.54
C LEU A 72 16.79 1.10 16.35
N ASN A 73 16.70 1.03 17.68
CA ASN A 73 17.80 1.39 18.57
C ASN A 73 18.98 0.42 18.44
N GLU A 74 18.74 -0.89 18.31
CA GLU A 74 19.78 -1.90 18.06
C GLU A 74 20.48 -1.70 16.71
N GLN A 75 19.74 -1.23 15.70
CA GLN A 75 20.28 -0.85 14.39
C GLN A 75 21.08 0.47 14.43
N GLY A 76 21.10 1.17 15.57
CA GLY A 76 21.81 2.44 15.75
C GLY A 76 21.11 3.63 15.09
N MET A 77 19.82 3.51 14.77
CA MET A 77 19.04 4.61 14.22
C MET A 77 18.73 5.62 15.34
N LEU A 78 19.10 6.87 15.11
CA LEU A 78 18.77 7.98 15.99
C LEU A 78 17.61 8.78 15.40
N HIS A 79 16.85 9.40 16.28
CA HIS A 79 15.82 10.36 15.93
C HIS A 79 16.46 11.62 15.32
N GLY A 80 15.67 12.47 14.64
CA GLY A 80 16.18 13.65 13.93
C GLY A 80 16.93 14.67 14.82
N ASP A 81 16.71 14.63 16.14
CA ASP A 81 17.41 15.44 17.15
C ASP A 81 18.63 14.74 17.76
N GLY A 82 18.96 13.53 17.29
CA GLY A 82 20.06 12.70 17.80
C GLY A 82 19.72 11.88 19.05
N SER A 83 18.47 11.90 19.52
CA SER A 83 18.03 11.09 20.65
C SER A 83 17.71 9.64 20.23
N ALA A 84 17.73 8.71 21.20
CA ALA A 84 17.28 7.34 20.97
C ALA A 84 15.75 7.28 20.84
N PHE A 85 15.24 6.29 20.10
CA PHE A 85 13.81 6.11 19.95
C PHE A 85 13.17 5.61 21.25
N THR A 86 12.05 6.22 21.61
CA THR A 86 11.09 5.70 22.58
C THR A 86 9.77 5.42 21.86
N THR A 87 8.86 4.66 22.46
CA THR A 87 7.52 4.43 21.91
C THR A 87 6.81 5.75 21.61
N GLU A 88 6.86 6.70 22.55
CA GLU A 88 6.20 8.00 22.41
C GLU A 88 6.84 8.86 21.30
N SER A 89 8.17 8.88 21.18
CA SER A 89 8.83 9.65 20.12
C SER A 89 8.59 9.03 18.75
N PHE A 90 8.57 7.70 18.67
CA PHE A 90 8.24 6.97 17.45
C PHE A 90 6.81 7.26 16.97
N GLU A 91 5.81 7.16 17.85
CA GLU A 91 4.41 7.45 17.49
C GLU A 91 4.23 8.89 17.01
N ARG A 92 4.87 9.86 17.69
CA ARG A 92 4.85 11.26 17.29
C ARG A 92 5.48 11.47 15.92
N GLU A 93 6.57 10.78 15.64
CA GLU A 93 7.27 10.86 14.36
C GLU A 93 6.43 10.25 13.22
N MET A 94 5.81 9.09 13.45
CA MET A 94 4.87 8.50 12.47
C MET A 94 3.68 9.43 12.20
N ALA A 95 3.14 10.08 13.24
CA ALA A 95 2.05 11.05 13.08
C ALA A 95 2.48 12.29 12.28
N ARG A 96 3.72 12.77 12.47
CA ARG A 96 4.30 13.90 11.72
C ARG A 96 4.48 13.56 10.24
N LEU A 97 4.92 12.33 9.93
CA LEU A 97 5.19 11.88 8.57
C LEU A 97 3.93 11.42 7.80
N GLY A 98 2.86 11.10 8.51
CA GLY A 98 1.61 10.60 7.94
C GLY A 98 0.59 11.68 7.53
N TYR A 99 0.94 12.96 7.64
CA TYR A 99 0.10 14.11 7.25
C TYR A 99 0.27 14.44 5.76
#